data_AF-A0A0D2MA02-F1
#
_entry.id   AF-A0A0D2MA02-F1
#
_cell.length_a   1.000
_cell.length_b   1.000
_cell.length_c   1.000
_cell.angle_alpha   90.00
_cell.angle_beta   90.00
_cell.angle_gamma   90.00
#
_symmetry.space_group_name_H-M   'P 1'
#
loop_
_entity.id
_entity.type
_entity.pdbx_description
1 polymer ?
#
loop_
_entity_poly.entity_id
_entity_poly.type
_entity_poly.pdbx_seq_one_letter_code
_entity_poly.pdbx_strand_id
1 'polypeptide(L)'
;CLTTKPLTSPSRCRSWEPYSATKSLKLAGEGERTITAYFRNSEADENPWGPATASILVDRTVPRMPAKAINLAGRFSGGNSTGNLTITFIAAATDNPTKKIKGSGVKDYLLVYNSQGDVPAAKCAGSSATTSLPITYSAGGKTGTATVAVLAGDVKKYRFRLCARDNVGLVASGLTLVVKPQ
;
A
#
# COMPACT_ATOMS: atom_id res chain seq x y z
N CYS A 1 23.13 25.04 4.14
CA CYS A 1 22.90 24.69 2.71
C CYS A 1 22.14 23.37 2.65
N LEU A 2 21.07 23.30 1.86
CA LEU A 2 20.29 22.07 1.63
C LEU A 2 20.17 21.77 0.15
N THR A 3 20.35 20.52 -0.24
CA THR A 3 20.24 20.07 -1.63
C THR A 3 19.71 18.65 -1.73
N THR A 4 19.04 18.35 -2.85
CA THR A 4 18.60 16.98 -3.23
C THR A 4 19.64 16.26 -4.09
N LYS A 5 20.69 16.97 -4.53
CA LYS A 5 21.82 16.43 -5.27
C LYS A 5 23.08 16.68 -4.45
N PRO A 6 23.76 15.63 -3.95
CA PRO A 6 25.00 15.78 -3.20
C PRO A 6 26.01 16.62 -3.99
N LEU A 7 26.68 17.54 -3.30
CA LEU A 7 27.75 18.35 -3.88
C LEU A 7 29.08 17.61 -3.70
N THR A 8 29.94 17.67 -4.72
CA THR A 8 31.31 17.15 -4.63
C THR A 8 32.21 18.00 -3.74
N SER A 9 31.83 19.25 -3.50
CA SER A 9 32.45 20.12 -2.50
C SER A 9 31.40 21.02 -1.85
N PRO A 10 31.34 21.10 -0.50
CA PRO A 10 30.41 21.96 0.23
C PRO A 10 30.48 23.44 -0.14
N SER A 11 31.68 23.95 -0.48
CA SER A 11 31.90 25.35 -0.85
C SER A 11 31.21 25.75 -2.16
N ARG A 12 30.82 24.77 -2.98
CA ARG A 12 30.05 25.00 -4.22
C ARG A 12 28.56 25.20 -3.99
N CYS A 13 28.09 25.16 -2.75
CA CYS A 13 26.70 25.44 -2.47
C CYS A 13 26.36 26.92 -2.75
N ARG A 14 25.37 27.14 -3.63
CA ARG A 14 24.93 28.48 -4.04
C ARG A 14 23.76 29.03 -3.22
N SER A 15 23.15 28.18 -2.40
CA SER A 15 21.92 28.47 -1.65
C SER A 15 22.14 28.22 -0.15
N TRP A 16 23.04 29.02 0.42
CA TRP A 16 23.18 29.10 1.88
C TRP A 16 21.97 29.83 2.46
N GLU A 17 21.55 29.38 3.64
CA GLU A 17 20.43 29.95 4.37
C GLU A 17 20.82 30.05 5.86
N PRO A 18 20.20 30.97 6.62
CA PRO A 18 20.42 31.07 8.06
C PRO A 18 20.16 29.75 8.76
N TYR A 19 20.92 29.48 9.83
CA TYR A 19 20.70 28.30 10.65
C TYR A 19 19.27 28.28 11.21
N SER A 20 18.67 27.09 11.17
CA SER A 20 17.40 26.79 11.83
C SER A 20 17.46 25.38 12.37
N ALA A 21 16.95 25.17 13.58
CA ALA A 21 16.84 23.84 14.18
C ALA A 21 15.85 22.95 13.40
N THR A 22 14.89 23.54 12.70
CA THR A 22 13.88 22.83 11.91
C THR A 22 13.71 23.44 10.52
N LYS A 23 13.58 22.61 9.50
CA LYS A 23 13.29 23.05 8.13
C LYS A 23 12.17 22.22 7.52
N SER A 24 11.09 22.89 7.11
CA SER A 24 10.06 22.28 6.29
C SER A 24 10.54 22.16 4.84
N LEU A 25 10.50 20.94 4.29
CA LEU A 25 10.85 20.66 2.91
C LEU A 25 9.66 20.05 2.19
N LYS A 26 9.29 20.60 1.03
CA LYS A 26 8.30 20.01 0.14
C LYS A 26 9.03 19.14 -0.88
N LEU A 27 8.89 17.82 -0.74
CA LEU A 27 9.48 16.87 -1.70
C LEU A 27 8.57 16.69 -2.91
N ALA A 28 9.17 16.79 -4.10
CA ALA A 28 8.50 16.62 -5.38
C ALA A 28 8.74 15.21 -5.96
N GLY A 29 7.71 14.68 -6.61
CA GLY A 29 7.71 13.38 -7.28
C GLY A 29 7.71 12.18 -6.34
N GLU A 30 7.61 10.99 -6.94
CA GLU A 30 7.55 9.69 -6.27
C GLU A 30 8.93 9.05 -6.09
N GLY A 31 9.07 8.19 -5.10
CA GLY A 31 10.25 7.36 -4.83
C GLY A 31 11.23 7.97 -3.82
N GLU A 32 12.40 7.36 -3.73
CA GLU A 32 13.44 7.75 -2.77
C GLU A 32 14.02 9.13 -3.09
N ARG A 33 14.22 9.93 -2.05
CA ARG A 33 14.84 11.25 -2.09
C ARG A 33 15.89 11.32 -1.00
N THR A 34 17.13 11.60 -1.40
CA THR A 34 18.18 11.92 -0.44
C THR A 34 18.27 13.43 -0.30
N ILE A 35 18.14 13.91 0.93
CA ILE A 35 18.41 15.29 1.30
C ILE A 35 19.80 15.34 1.91
N THR A 36 20.59 16.30 1.45
CA THR A 36 21.94 16.54 1.94
C THR A 36 22.03 17.94 2.53
N ALA A 37 22.55 18.03 3.75
CA ALA A 37 22.78 19.26 4.47
C ALA A 37 24.28 19.51 4.66
N TYR A 38 24.68 20.77 4.44
CA TYR A 38 25.99 21.30 4.77
C TYR A 38 25.84 22.53 5.65
N PHE A 39 26.80 22.73 6.54
CA PHE A 39 26.80 23.78 7.55
C PHE A 39 28.06 24.64 7.42
N ARG A 40 27.97 25.92 7.73
CA ARG A 40 29.12 26.84 7.76
C ARG A 40 28.92 27.84 8.88
N ASN A 41 30.01 28.36 9.44
CA ASN A 41 29.92 29.37 10.53
C ASN A 41 29.68 30.77 10.01
N SER A 42 30.28 31.11 8.87
CA SER A 42 30.18 32.43 8.26
C SER A 42 30.25 32.34 6.74
N GLU A 43 29.97 33.43 6.03
CA GLU A 43 30.06 33.43 4.56
C GLU A 43 31.50 33.29 4.04
N ALA A 44 32.48 33.69 4.85
CA ALA A 44 33.90 33.59 4.56
C ALA A 44 34.49 32.22 4.89
N ASP A 45 33.68 31.28 5.40
CA ASP A 45 34.13 29.94 5.74
C ASP A 45 34.42 29.12 4.47
N GLU A 46 35.70 28.95 4.17
CA GLU A 46 36.18 28.17 3.03
C GLU A 46 36.05 26.65 3.23
N ASN A 47 35.81 26.20 4.48
CA ASN A 47 35.73 24.79 4.85
C ASN A 47 34.39 24.41 5.53
N PRO A 48 33.24 24.49 4.81
CA PRO A 48 31.96 24.11 5.38
C PRO A 48 31.90 22.63 5.78
N TRP A 49 31.18 22.33 6.87
CA TRP A 49 30.99 20.99 7.42
C TRP A 49 29.85 20.21 6.74
N GLY A 50 29.90 18.89 6.89
CA GLY A 50 28.94 17.93 6.32
C GLY A 50 29.61 16.93 5.36
N PRO A 51 28.83 16.16 4.60
CA PRO A 51 27.37 16.17 4.54
C PRO A 51 26.70 15.41 5.69
N ALA A 52 25.61 15.97 6.23
CA ALA A 52 24.58 15.16 6.88
C ALA A 52 23.55 14.75 5.81
N THR A 53 23.11 13.49 5.81
CA THR A 53 22.16 12.97 4.82
C THR A 53 20.94 12.33 5.47
N ALA A 54 19.81 12.42 4.79
CA ALA A 54 18.59 11.69 5.13
C ALA A 54 17.95 11.17 3.84
N SER A 55 17.62 9.87 3.80
CA SER A 55 16.80 9.28 2.75
C SER A 55 15.34 9.25 3.18
N ILE A 56 14.46 9.74 2.32
CA ILE A 56 13.01 9.80 2.53
C ILE A 56 12.35 9.15 1.33
N LEU A 57 11.48 8.18 1.59
CA LEU A 57 10.63 7.61 0.56
C LEU A 57 9.33 8.42 0.46
N VAL A 58 9.08 9.03 -0.71
CA VAL A 58 7.79 9.64 -1.01
C VAL A 58 6.96 8.64 -1.79
N ASP A 59 5.80 8.28 -1.25
CA ASP A 59 4.87 7.38 -1.91
C ASP A 59 3.45 7.95 -1.90
N ARG A 60 2.88 8.14 -3.08
CA ARG A 60 1.50 8.64 -3.30
C ARG A 60 0.73 7.74 -4.25
N THR A 61 1.28 6.59 -4.63
CA THR A 61 0.68 5.69 -5.59
C THR A 61 0.11 4.49 -4.86
N VAL A 62 -1.18 4.20 -5.09
CA VAL A 62 -1.79 3.00 -4.51
C VAL A 62 -1.19 1.72 -5.10
N PRO A 63 -1.21 0.60 -4.36
CA PRO A 63 -0.82 -0.71 -4.90
C PRO A 63 -1.59 -1.09 -6.17
N ARG A 64 -0.89 -1.76 -7.09
CA ARG A 64 -1.47 -2.38 -8.29
C ARG A 64 -1.86 -3.82 -7.99
N MET A 65 -3.10 -4.19 -8.32
CA MET A 65 -3.65 -5.53 -8.12
C MET A 65 -3.96 -6.23 -9.45
N PRO A 66 -2.98 -6.93 -10.06
CA PRO A 66 -3.20 -7.65 -11.31
C PRO A 66 -4.14 -8.84 -11.12
N ALA A 67 -5.40 -8.72 -11.56
CA ALA A 67 -6.47 -9.70 -11.30
C ALA A 67 -6.08 -11.16 -11.59
N LYS A 68 -5.42 -11.41 -12.74
CA LYS A 68 -4.97 -12.76 -13.13
C LYS A 68 -3.93 -13.34 -12.17
N ALA A 69 -3.00 -12.53 -11.67
CA ALA A 69 -1.97 -13.02 -10.75
C ALA A 69 -2.48 -13.13 -9.31
N ILE A 70 -3.43 -12.28 -8.91
CA ILE A 70 -4.11 -12.40 -7.61
C ILE A 70 -4.99 -13.65 -7.56
N ASN A 71 -5.62 -14.04 -8.68
CA ASN A 71 -6.47 -15.22 -8.78
C ASN A 71 -7.49 -15.33 -7.62
N LEU A 72 -8.24 -14.24 -7.40
CA LEU A 72 -9.25 -14.18 -6.36
C LEU A 72 -10.40 -15.14 -6.67
N ALA A 73 -10.64 -16.10 -5.78
CA ALA A 73 -11.62 -17.16 -5.96
C ALA A 73 -12.43 -17.39 -4.68
N GLY A 74 -13.62 -17.99 -4.84
CA GLY A 74 -14.48 -18.37 -3.73
C GLY A 74 -15.10 -19.74 -3.97
N ARG A 75 -15.17 -20.56 -2.92
CA ARG A 75 -15.78 -21.89 -2.96
C ARG A 75 -16.66 -22.10 -1.72
N PHE A 76 -17.88 -22.56 -1.94
CA PHE A 76 -18.77 -22.98 -0.87
C PHE A 76 -18.59 -24.48 -0.57
N SER A 77 -18.62 -24.85 0.70
CA SER A 77 -18.62 -26.23 1.18
C SER A 77 -19.65 -26.36 2.30
N GLY A 78 -20.83 -26.87 1.94
CA GLY A 78 -21.96 -27.03 2.88
C GLY A 78 -23.14 -27.84 2.36
N GLY A 79 -23.06 -28.38 1.14
CA GLY A 79 -24.20 -29.03 0.49
C GLY A 79 -25.41 -28.09 0.42
N ASN A 80 -26.57 -28.58 0.87
CA ASN A 80 -27.82 -27.81 0.91
C ASN A 80 -28.06 -27.07 2.23
N SER A 81 -27.08 -27.07 3.14
CA SER A 81 -27.20 -26.57 4.51
C SER A 81 -26.34 -25.32 4.74
N THR A 82 -26.15 -24.92 6.00
CA THR A 82 -25.08 -23.98 6.35
C THR A 82 -23.73 -24.61 6.08
N GLY A 83 -22.84 -23.85 5.44
CA GLY A 83 -21.48 -24.27 5.18
C GLY A 83 -20.48 -23.14 5.16
N ASN A 84 -19.25 -23.47 4.82
CA ASN A 84 -18.16 -22.52 4.74
C ASN A 84 -18.03 -21.98 3.33
N LEU A 85 -18.19 -20.67 3.19
CA LEU A 85 -17.79 -19.94 2.00
C LEU A 85 -16.35 -19.47 2.18
N THR A 86 -15.43 -20.17 1.53
CA THR A 86 -13.98 -19.93 1.62
C THR A 86 -13.51 -19.12 0.42
N ILE A 87 -12.88 -17.99 0.69
CA ILE A 87 -12.27 -17.09 -0.27
C ILE A 87 -10.76 -17.29 -0.25
N THR A 88 -10.15 -17.43 -1.42
CA THR A 88 -8.71 -17.60 -1.57
C THR A 88 -8.14 -16.62 -2.59
N PHE A 89 -6.90 -16.22 -2.39
CA PHE A 89 -6.15 -15.39 -3.34
C PHE A 89 -4.64 -15.57 -3.18
N ILE A 90 -3.90 -15.14 -4.18
CA ILE A 90 -2.44 -15.05 -4.17
C ILE A 90 -2.06 -13.60 -3.86
N ALA A 91 -1.18 -13.39 -2.89
CA ALA A 91 -0.64 -12.09 -2.51
C ALA A 91 0.38 -11.57 -3.56
N ALA A 92 -0.11 -11.19 -4.74
CA ALA A 92 0.67 -10.77 -5.90
C ALA A 92 0.51 -9.28 -6.27
N ALA A 93 -0.07 -8.45 -5.39
CA ALA A 93 -0.10 -7.01 -5.59
C ALA A 93 1.34 -6.46 -5.55
N THR A 94 1.55 -5.36 -6.28
CA THR A 94 2.84 -4.68 -6.33
C THR A 94 2.64 -3.20 -6.08
N ASP A 95 3.60 -2.59 -5.43
CA ASP A 95 3.54 -1.17 -5.08
C ASP A 95 4.75 -0.43 -5.65
N ASN A 96 4.96 -0.59 -6.95
CA ASN A 96 5.97 0.15 -7.68
C ASN A 96 5.23 0.96 -8.76
N PRO A 97 5.21 2.30 -8.67
CA PRO A 97 4.55 3.15 -9.67
C PRO A 97 5.04 2.84 -11.09
N THR A 98 6.34 2.59 -11.21
CA THR A 98 7.02 2.16 -12.44
C THR A 98 8.10 1.12 -12.11
N LYS A 99 8.76 0.53 -13.12
CA LYS A 99 9.89 -0.38 -12.88
C LYS A 99 11.09 0.28 -12.17
N LYS A 100 11.24 1.62 -12.31
CA LYS A 100 12.38 2.38 -11.79
C LYS A 100 12.09 3.11 -10.48
N ILE A 101 10.81 3.36 -10.19
CA ILE A 101 10.38 4.06 -8.98
C ILE A 101 9.78 3.03 -8.03
N LYS A 102 10.36 2.93 -6.84
CA LYS A 102 9.86 2.10 -5.76
C LYS A 102 8.80 2.87 -4.97
N GLY A 103 7.67 2.22 -4.68
CA GLY A 103 6.74 2.67 -3.64
C GLY A 103 7.14 2.10 -2.29
N SER A 104 6.28 2.26 -1.30
CA SER A 104 6.49 1.85 0.09
C SER A 104 6.33 0.35 0.30
N GLY A 105 5.82 -0.36 -0.69
CA GLY A 105 5.63 -1.81 -0.65
C GLY A 105 4.25 -2.17 -0.10
N VAL A 106 3.74 -3.33 -0.55
CA VAL A 106 2.46 -3.84 -0.05
C VAL A 106 2.64 -4.31 1.39
N LYS A 107 1.86 -3.72 2.30
CA LYS A 107 1.85 -4.04 3.73
C LYS A 107 0.96 -5.24 4.02
N ASP A 108 -0.29 -5.15 3.59
CA ASP A 108 -1.30 -6.17 3.85
C ASP A 108 -2.44 -6.12 2.83
N TYR A 109 -3.41 -7.03 3.00
CA TYR A 109 -4.65 -7.05 2.25
C TYR A 109 -5.83 -6.90 3.18
N LEU A 110 -6.86 -6.23 2.68
CA LEU A 110 -8.15 -6.06 3.32
C LEU A 110 -9.17 -6.86 2.52
N LEU A 111 -9.93 -7.73 3.18
CA LEU A 111 -11.07 -8.39 2.58
C LEU A 111 -12.33 -7.92 3.29
N VAL A 112 -13.27 -7.41 2.50
CA VAL A 112 -14.59 -6.99 2.98
C VAL A 112 -15.67 -7.68 2.18
N TYR A 113 -16.83 -7.87 2.79
CA TYR A 113 -17.98 -8.44 2.11
C TYR A 113 -19.28 -7.75 2.51
N ASN A 114 -20.29 -7.93 1.66
CA ASN A 114 -21.67 -7.59 1.91
C ASN A 114 -22.53 -8.83 1.60
N SER A 115 -23.51 -9.11 2.45
CA SER A 115 -24.36 -10.31 2.37
C SER A 115 -25.72 -10.06 1.71
N GLN A 116 -25.98 -8.84 1.22
CA GLN A 116 -27.25 -8.40 0.64
C GLN A 116 -27.22 -8.25 -0.89
N GLY A 117 -26.08 -8.53 -1.53
CA GLY A 117 -25.94 -8.50 -2.99
C GLY A 117 -25.21 -7.27 -3.53
N ASP A 118 -24.94 -6.27 -2.68
CA ASP A 118 -24.23 -5.05 -3.07
C ASP A 118 -22.73 -5.28 -3.11
N VAL A 119 -22.07 -4.73 -4.13
CA VAL A 119 -20.62 -4.81 -4.22
C VAL A 119 -20.01 -3.86 -3.18
N PRO A 120 -19.14 -4.34 -2.27
CA PRO A 120 -18.42 -3.46 -1.34
C PRO A 120 -17.74 -2.30 -2.08
N ALA A 121 -17.66 -1.11 -1.44
CA ALA A 121 -17.10 0.08 -2.07
C ALA A 121 -15.60 -0.07 -2.42
N ALA A 122 -15.13 0.71 -3.39
CA ALA A 122 -13.72 0.75 -3.75
C ALA A 122 -12.83 1.15 -2.57
N LYS A 123 -11.56 0.76 -2.64
CA LYS A 123 -10.58 0.94 -1.55
C LYS A 123 -10.95 0.23 -0.25
N CYS A 124 -11.88 -0.72 -0.33
CA CYS A 124 -12.44 -1.42 0.81
C CYS A 124 -12.93 -0.42 1.88
N ALA A 125 -13.46 0.73 1.41
CA ALA A 125 -14.02 1.74 2.27
C ALA A 125 -15.22 1.13 3.02
N GLY A 126 -15.22 1.28 4.35
CA GLY A 126 -16.29 0.79 5.18
C GLY A 126 -17.60 1.52 4.91
N SER A 127 -18.69 0.77 4.93
CA SER A 127 -20.07 1.23 5.06
C SER A 127 -20.74 0.40 6.17
N SER A 128 -21.87 0.86 6.71
CA SER A 128 -22.60 0.11 7.75
C SER A 128 -23.03 -1.30 7.31
N ALA A 129 -23.03 -1.58 6.01
CA ALA A 129 -23.40 -2.87 5.42
C ALA A 129 -22.20 -3.71 4.94
N THR A 130 -20.95 -3.30 5.22
CA THR A 130 -19.76 -4.06 4.87
C THR A 130 -19.03 -4.57 6.11
N THR A 131 -18.71 -5.86 6.10
CA THR A 131 -18.02 -6.54 7.20
C THR A 131 -16.61 -6.89 6.76
N SER A 132 -15.62 -6.59 7.60
CA SER A 132 -14.25 -7.05 7.39
C SER A 132 -14.15 -8.54 7.71
N LEU A 133 -13.51 -9.29 6.81
CA LEU A 133 -13.27 -10.71 6.99
C LEU A 133 -11.77 -10.93 7.24
N PRO A 134 -11.39 -11.52 8.39
CA PRO A 134 -9.99 -11.81 8.69
C PRO A 134 -9.36 -12.73 7.64
N ILE A 135 -8.13 -12.41 7.26
CA ILE A 135 -7.34 -13.19 6.30
C ILE A 135 -6.27 -13.96 7.07
N THR A 136 -6.19 -15.27 6.84
CA THR A 136 -5.07 -16.11 7.25
C THR A 136 -4.15 -16.33 6.06
N TYR A 137 -2.84 -16.35 6.30
CA TYR A 137 -1.85 -16.58 5.26
C TYR A 137 -1.20 -17.94 5.41
N SER A 138 -0.85 -18.56 4.28
CA SER A 138 0.05 -19.72 4.27
C SER A 138 1.41 -19.36 4.88
N ALA A 139 2.18 -20.36 5.32
CA ALA A 139 3.48 -20.15 5.98
C ALA A 139 4.48 -19.29 5.17
N GLY A 140 4.35 -19.26 3.83
CA GLY A 140 5.16 -18.41 2.95
C GLY A 140 4.57 -17.03 2.63
N GLY A 141 3.43 -16.65 3.23
CA GLY A 141 2.74 -15.38 2.98
C GLY A 141 2.10 -15.23 1.59
N LYS A 142 2.23 -16.24 0.71
CA LYS A 142 1.84 -16.15 -0.70
C LYS A 142 0.36 -16.33 -0.95
N THR A 143 -0.33 -17.09 -0.09
CA THR A 143 -1.75 -17.41 -0.30
C THR A 143 -2.53 -16.90 0.91
N GLY A 144 -3.50 -16.02 0.67
CA GLY A 144 -4.45 -15.59 1.68
C GLY A 144 -5.73 -16.39 1.59
N THR A 145 -6.31 -16.73 2.73
CA THR A 145 -7.58 -17.46 2.87
C THR A 145 -8.45 -16.77 3.89
N ALA A 146 -9.76 -16.75 3.64
CA ALA A 146 -10.74 -16.24 4.59
C ALA A 146 -12.02 -17.06 4.46
N THR A 147 -12.74 -17.25 5.56
CA THR A 147 -13.95 -18.10 5.57
C THR A 147 -15.08 -17.40 6.32
N VAL A 148 -16.28 -17.46 5.76
CA VAL A 148 -17.52 -17.02 6.41
C VAL A 148 -18.55 -18.15 6.34
N ALA A 149 -19.29 -18.38 7.43
CA ALA A 149 -20.38 -19.33 7.45
C ALA A 149 -21.61 -18.75 6.75
N VAL A 150 -22.19 -19.50 5.80
CA VAL A 150 -23.28 -19.04 4.94
C VAL A 150 -24.29 -20.16 4.72
N LEU A 151 -25.58 -19.82 4.69
CA LEU A 151 -26.63 -20.74 4.23
C LEU A 151 -26.51 -20.97 2.72
N ALA A 152 -26.61 -22.22 2.24
CA ALA A 152 -26.46 -22.54 0.81
C ALA A 152 -27.27 -21.63 -0.12
N GLY A 153 -28.53 -21.33 0.23
CA GLY A 153 -29.41 -20.46 -0.55
C GLY A 153 -28.97 -18.98 -0.63
N ASP A 154 -28.12 -18.54 0.30
CA ASP A 154 -27.65 -17.15 0.41
C ASP A 154 -26.29 -16.91 -0.23
N VAL A 155 -25.54 -17.96 -0.62
CA VAL A 155 -24.19 -17.83 -1.23
C VAL A 155 -24.18 -16.81 -2.37
N LYS A 156 -25.22 -16.82 -3.22
CA LYS A 156 -25.38 -15.89 -4.34
C LYS A 156 -25.58 -14.43 -3.96
N LYS A 157 -25.89 -14.12 -2.70
CA LYS A 157 -26.03 -12.75 -2.17
C LYS A 157 -24.70 -12.18 -1.70
N TYR A 158 -23.72 -13.02 -1.40
CA TYR A 158 -22.43 -12.53 -0.93
C TYR A 158 -21.64 -11.89 -2.06
N ARG A 159 -21.10 -10.71 -1.79
CA ARG A 159 -20.18 -9.98 -2.65
C ARG A 159 -18.95 -9.62 -1.85
N PHE A 160 -17.78 -9.86 -2.41
CA PHE A 160 -16.51 -9.60 -1.75
C PHE A 160 -15.73 -8.54 -2.50
N ARG A 161 -14.91 -7.78 -1.77
CA ARG A 161 -13.83 -6.98 -2.35
C ARG A 161 -12.54 -7.22 -1.57
N LEU A 162 -11.49 -7.55 -2.30
CA LEU A 162 -10.12 -7.64 -1.80
C LEU A 162 -9.36 -6.39 -2.22
N CYS A 163 -8.71 -5.70 -1.29
CA CYS A 163 -7.84 -4.56 -1.57
C CYS A 163 -6.45 -4.80 -1.00
N ALA A 164 -5.42 -4.30 -1.68
CA ALA A 164 -4.06 -4.22 -1.15
C ALA A 164 -3.85 -2.83 -0.54
N ARG A 165 -3.14 -2.78 0.59
CA ARG A 165 -2.72 -1.56 1.26
C ARG A 165 -1.21 -1.53 1.38
N ASP A 166 -0.62 -0.36 1.17
CA ASP A 166 0.83 -0.17 1.29
C ASP A 166 1.27 0.23 2.71
N ASN A 167 2.56 0.48 2.89
CA ASN A 167 3.13 0.86 4.17
C ASN A 167 2.82 2.31 4.58
N VAL A 168 2.45 3.19 3.64
CA VAL A 168 2.00 4.56 3.92
C VAL A 168 0.49 4.68 4.13
N GLY A 169 -0.25 3.59 3.93
CA GLY A 169 -1.67 3.46 4.20
C GLY A 169 -2.59 3.73 2.99
N LEU A 170 -2.05 3.89 1.77
CA LEU A 170 -2.89 4.02 0.58
C LEU A 170 -3.47 2.65 0.22
N VAL A 171 -4.72 2.65 -0.21
CA VAL A 171 -5.47 1.43 -0.50
C VAL A 171 -5.90 1.40 -1.96
N ALA A 172 -5.59 0.28 -2.63
CA ALA A 172 -5.98 0.04 -4.01
C ALA A 172 -7.51 -0.06 -4.16
N SER A 173 -8.05 0.30 -5.33
CA SER A 173 -9.49 0.19 -5.61
C SER A 173 -10.07 -1.20 -5.37
N GLY A 174 -9.24 -2.25 -5.46
CA GLY A 174 -9.57 -3.62 -5.11
C GLY A 174 -10.16 -4.44 -6.26
N LEU A 175 -10.22 -5.75 -6.05
CA LEU A 175 -10.84 -6.73 -6.94
C LEU A 175 -12.13 -7.24 -6.30
N THR A 176 -13.16 -7.41 -7.11
CA THR A 176 -14.47 -7.88 -6.65
C THR A 176 -14.66 -9.34 -6.99
N LEU A 177 -15.32 -10.08 -6.10
CA LEU A 177 -15.69 -11.47 -6.34
C LEU A 177 -17.19 -11.65 -6.09
N VAL A 178 -17.83 -12.31 -7.07
CA VAL A 178 -19.20 -12.80 -6.98
C VAL A 178 -19.11 -14.33 -7.00
N VAL A 179 -19.50 -14.96 -5.90
CA VAL A 179 -19.43 -16.42 -5.82
C VAL A 179 -20.67 -17.01 -6.47
N LYS A 180 -20.46 -17.91 -7.42
CA LYS A 180 -21.54 -18.68 -8.03
C LYS A 180 -21.81 -19.92 -7.18
N PRO A 181 -23.08 -20.30 -6.94
CA PRO A 181 -23.41 -21.61 -6.39
C PRO A 181 -22.79 -22.71 -7.27
N GLN A 182 -22.29 -23.78 -6.67
CA GLN A 182 -21.92 -25.01 -7.40
C GLN A 182 -23.19 -25.79 -7.75
#